data_AF-A0A5Y3Q1Y0-F1
#
_entry.id   AF-A0A5Y3Q1Y0-F1
#
_cell.length_a   1.000
_cell.length_b   1.000
_cell.length_c   1.000
_cell.angle_alpha   90.00
_cell.angle_beta   90.00
_cell.angle_gamma   90.00
#
_symmetry.space_group_name_H-M   'P 1'
#
loop_
_entity.id
_entity.type
_entity.pdbx_description
1 polymer ?
#
loop_
_entity_poly.entity_id
_entity_poly.type
_entity_poly.pdbx_seq_one_letter_code
_entity_poly.pdbx_strand_id
1 'polypeptide(L)'
;MGRKFKILSPTAILGYGFPEESFRKAMEESPDLIAVDAGSSDPGPHYLGAGKPFTDRAGVKRDLRYMITAGVKRNIPVVIGTAGGSGAAPHLEWCRQIILEIAQEENLAFSLALIPSDVDKAIVHQALDNGKITALEFVQELTHDTIEESTYIVAQMGIEPFQRALKAGAQVVLGGRAYDPACFAALPIMQGFDEGLALHCGKILECAAIAATPGSGSDCAMGIIDDNGFTLKTFNPQRKFTETSAAAHTLYEKSDPYFLPGPGGVLNLKECRFKAVNDGEVYVSGSRHEATPYALKLEGARQVGFRCLTIAGTRDPIMIAGIDAILEDVKASVARNLSLKDDSIRMTFHLYGKNGVMGNHEPMQTAGHELGILLDVVAPTQDIANSVCSLVRSTLLHYGYENRIATAGNLAFPFSPSDIQSGPVYEFSIYHLIEASDALRFDFHLEQVTPQGVQS
;
A
#
# COMPACT_ATOMS: atom_id res chain seq x y z
N MET A 1 -29.88 -22.65 -14.29
CA MET A 1 -28.90 -21.55 -14.21
C MET A 1 -27.66 -22.10 -13.54
N GLY A 2 -26.47 -21.83 -14.08
CA GLY A 2 -25.21 -22.27 -13.48
C GLY A 2 -24.95 -21.61 -12.13
N ARG A 3 -24.02 -22.17 -11.37
CA ARG A 3 -23.61 -21.65 -10.06
C ARG A 3 -22.96 -20.28 -10.23
N LYS A 4 -23.25 -19.33 -9.33
CA LYS A 4 -22.65 -17.99 -9.33
C LYS A 4 -22.22 -17.58 -7.91
N PHE A 5 -21.17 -16.76 -7.83
CA PHE A 5 -20.71 -16.15 -6.59
C PHE A 5 -20.40 -14.67 -6.80
N LYS A 6 -21.05 -13.79 -6.04
CA LYS A 6 -20.95 -12.34 -6.18
C LYS A 6 -20.08 -11.74 -5.08
N ILE A 7 -18.99 -11.09 -5.47
CA ILE A 7 -18.06 -10.40 -4.56
C ILE A 7 -18.24 -8.90 -4.76
N LEU A 8 -18.61 -8.19 -3.69
CA LEU A 8 -18.63 -6.74 -3.66
C LEU A 8 -17.30 -6.20 -3.14
N SER A 9 -16.64 -5.37 -3.95
CA SER A 9 -15.52 -4.53 -3.54
C SER A 9 -15.99 -3.07 -3.43
N PRO A 10 -16.17 -2.52 -2.20
CA PRO A 10 -16.77 -1.20 -2.03
C PRO A 10 -15.85 -0.04 -2.45
N THR A 11 -14.54 -0.19 -2.30
CA THR A 11 -13.53 0.86 -2.51
C THR A 11 -12.17 0.22 -2.80
N ALA A 12 -11.26 1.00 -3.38
CA ALA A 12 -9.92 0.51 -3.74
C ALA A 12 -9.01 0.31 -2.53
N ILE A 13 -9.12 1.17 -1.53
CA ILE A 13 -8.39 1.07 -0.27
C ILE A 13 -9.35 1.49 0.83
N LEU A 14 -9.41 0.71 1.91
CA LEU A 14 -10.26 1.03 3.05
C LEU A 14 -9.96 2.45 3.58
N GLY A 15 -10.99 3.30 3.60
CA GLY A 15 -10.90 4.69 4.02
C GLY A 15 -10.86 5.72 2.89
N TYR A 16 -10.76 5.30 1.62
CA TYR A 16 -10.94 6.19 0.47
C TYR A 16 -12.41 6.58 0.24
N GLY A 17 -13.34 5.90 0.88
CA GLY A 17 -14.76 6.15 0.70
C GLY A 17 -15.33 5.54 -0.57
N PHE A 18 -16.65 5.53 -0.64
CA PHE A 18 -17.44 5.31 -1.85
C PHE A 18 -18.79 6.07 -1.76
N PRO A 19 -19.48 6.33 -2.88
CA PRO A 19 -20.83 6.88 -2.88
C PRO A 19 -21.82 5.90 -2.25
N GLU A 20 -22.64 6.37 -1.31
CA GLU A 20 -23.66 5.55 -0.64
C GLU A 20 -24.66 4.95 -1.63
N GLU A 21 -25.04 5.69 -2.68
CA GLU A 21 -25.92 5.20 -3.73
C GLU A 21 -25.32 3.99 -4.47
N SER A 22 -24.00 4.02 -4.74
CA SER A 22 -23.28 2.95 -5.42
C SER A 22 -23.30 1.68 -4.57
N PHE A 23 -22.97 1.81 -3.27
CA PHE A 23 -23.03 0.71 -2.32
C PHE A 23 -24.45 0.16 -2.16
N ARG A 24 -25.46 1.03 -2.04
CA ARG A 24 -26.86 0.62 -1.92
C ARG A 24 -27.31 -0.21 -3.12
N LYS A 25 -27.01 0.22 -4.35
CA LYS A 25 -27.29 -0.53 -5.59
C LYS A 25 -26.54 -1.86 -5.63
N ALA A 26 -25.29 -1.88 -5.19
CA ALA A 26 -24.52 -3.11 -5.11
C ALA A 26 -25.13 -4.12 -4.12
N MET A 27 -25.65 -3.65 -2.99
CA MET A 27 -26.34 -4.52 -2.02
C MET A 27 -27.68 -5.04 -2.52
N GLU A 28 -28.37 -4.35 -3.44
CA GLU A 28 -29.61 -4.86 -4.08
C GLU A 28 -29.34 -6.11 -4.92
N GLU A 29 -28.12 -6.28 -5.44
CA GLU A 29 -27.70 -7.49 -6.15
C GLU A 29 -27.48 -8.70 -5.23
N SER A 30 -27.58 -8.53 -3.90
CA SER A 30 -27.38 -9.59 -2.90
C SER A 30 -26.00 -10.28 -3.05
N PRO A 31 -24.89 -9.57 -2.76
CA PRO A 31 -23.57 -10.17 -2.82
C PRO A 31 -23.41 -11.32 -1.82
N ASP A 32 -22.57 -12.30 -2.16
CA ASP A 32 -22.23 -13.43 -1.30
C ASP A 32 -21.04 -13.12 -0.38
N LEU A 33 -20.25 -12.11 -0.73
CA LEU A 33 -19.09 -11.62 0.02
C LEU A 33 -18.96 -10.09 -0.13
N ILE A 34 -18.68 -9.41 0.98
CA ILE A 34 -18.16 -8.04 0.95
C ILE A 34 -16.68 -8.11 1.34
N ALA A 35 -15.80 -7.73 0.43
CA ALA A 35 -14.36 -7.78 0.67
C ALA A 35 -13.69 -6.46 0.33
N VAL A 36 -12.60 -6.14 1.04
CA VAL A 36 -11.76 -4.98 0.77
C VAL A 36 -10.34 -5.30 1.20
N ASP A 37 -9.36 -4.83 0.44
CA ASP A 37 -7.99 -4.73 0.95
C ASP A 37 -7.76 -3.32 1.52
N ALA A 38 -7.21 -3.24 2.72
CA ALA A 38 -7.00 -1.98 3.42
C ALA A 38 -5.65 -1.32 3.10
N GLY A 39 -4.86 -1.88 2.17
CA GLY A 39 -3.79 -1.19 1.47
C GLY A 39 -2.52 -2.03 1.24
N SER A 40 -1.48 -1.35 0.79
CA SER A 40 -0.22 -1.96 0.39
C SER A 40 0.99 -1.28 1.05
N SER A 41 2.19 -1.76 0.75
CA SER A 41 3.42 -1.02 1.00
C SER A 41 3.68 0.11 0.00
N ASP A 42 2.81 0.35 -0.99
CA ASP A 42 3.04 1.33 -2.08
C ASP A 42 3.20 2.78 -1.61
N PRO A 43 2.54 3.25 -0.54
CA PRO A 43 2.80 4.57 0.04
C PRO A 43 4.21 4.74 0.62
N GLY A 44 4.98 3.65 0.69
CA GLY A 44 6.35 3.61 1.16
C GLY A 44 6.51 3.04 2.57
N PRO A 45 7.76 2.97 3.05
CA PRO A 45 8.13 2.23 4.27
C PRO A 45 7.69 2.91 5.57
N HIS A 46 7.25 4.17 5.52
CA HIS A 46 6.95 4.95 6.72
C HIS A 46 5.84 4.33 7.58
N TYR A 47 4.75 3.89 6.96
CA TYR A 47 3.56 3.41 7.69
C TYR A 47 3.85 2.09 8.40
N LEU A 48 4.48 1.15 7.71
CA LEU A 48 4.97 -0.09 8.32
C LEU A 48 5.95 0.23 9.44
N GLY A 49 7.01 1.00 9.17
CA GLY A 49 8.07 1.28 10.13
C GLY A 49 7.61 2.05 11.37
N ALA A 50 6.64 2.96 11.22
CA ALA A 50 6.08 3.75 12.31
C ALA A 50 4.93 3.05 13.05
N GLY A 51 4.40 1.95 12.52
CA GLY A 51 3.21 1.28 13.07
C GLY A 51 1.95 2.17 13.02
N LYS A 52 1.82 3.00 11.98
CA LYS A 52 0.73 3.98 11.83
C LYS A 52 -0.09 3.72 10.57
N PRO A 53 -1.42 3.91 10.61
CA PRO A 53 -2.26 3.69 9.45
C PRO A 53 -1.95 4.68 8.32
N PHE A 54 -2.11 4.22 7.08
CA PHE A 54 -1.98 5.05 5.89
C PHE A 54 -3.17 6.02 5.73
N THR A 55 -4.39 5.48 5.82
CA THR A 55 -5.63 6.25 5.65
C THR A 55 -6.16 6.77 7.00
N ASP A 56 -6.91 7.87 6.93
CA ASP A 56 -7.48 8.51 8.12
C ASP A 56 -8.53 7.64 8.81
N ARG A 57 -8.57 7.73 10.15
CA ARG A 57 -9.50 6.96 11.00
C ARG A 57 -10.96 7.20 10.66
N ALA A 58 -11.36 8.44 10.37
CA ALA A 58 -12.75 8.77 10.09
C ALA A 58 -13.22 8.13 8.77
N GLY A 59 -12.35 8.13 7.75
CA GLY A 59 -12.59 7.42 6.49
C GLY A 59 -12.75 5.91 6.71
N VAL A 60 -11.78 5.28 7.39
CA VAL A 60 -11.82 3.84 7.69
C VAL A 60 -13.08 3.46 8.47
N LYS A 61 -13.42 4.21 9.52
CA LYS A 61 -14.63 3.97 10.33
C LYS A 61 -15.91 4.12 9.51
N ARG A 62 -15.97 5.10 8.61
CA ARG A 62 -17.12 5.29 7.72
C ARG A 62 -17.32 4.04 6.85
N ASP A 63 -16.28 3.60 6.17
CA ASP A 63 -16.37 2.50 5.21
C ASP A 63 -16.69 1.18 5.91
N LEU A 64 -15.98 0.88 7.01
CA LEU A 64 -16.26 -0.29 7.84
C LEU A 64 -17.69 -0.29 8.39
N ARG A 65 -18.24 0.87 8.79
CA ARG A 65 -19.62 0.96 9.29
C ARG A 65 -20.61 0.50 8.22
N TYR A 66 -20.47 0.96 6.97
CA TYR A 66 -21.34 0.51 5.89
C TYR A 66 -21.21 -0.98 5.63
N MET A 67 -19.97 -1.48 5.53
CA MET A 67 -19.68 -2.88 5.22
C MET A 67 -20.19 -3.82 6.31
N ILE A 68 -19.81 -3.59 7.57
CA ILE A 68 -20.15 -4.46 8.71
C ILE A 68 -21.64 -4.42 9.00
N THR A 69 -22.26 -3.22 9.04
CA THR A 69 -23.70 -3.11 9.29
C THR A 69 -24.51 -3.82 8.20
N ALA A 70 -24.15 -3.67 6.93
CA ALA A 70 -24.85 -4.34 5.83
C ALA A 70 -24.59 -5.85 5.82
N GLY A 71 -23.35 -6.27 6.04
CA GLY A 71 -22.93 -7.67 6.05
C GLY A 71 -23.59 -8.45 7.19
N VAL A 72 -23.45 -7.99 8.43
CA VAL A 72 -24.02 -8.64 9.62
C VAL A 72 -25.54 -8.76 9.52
N LYS A 73 -26.25 -7.67 9.16
CA LYS A 73 -27.73 -7.68 9.05
C LYS A 73 -28.26 -8.63 7.97
N ARG A 74 -27.49 -8.90 6.93
CA ARG A 74 -27.86 -9.79 5.82
C ARG A 74 -27.17 -11.16 5.87
N ASN A 75 -26.38 -11.41 6.91
CA ASN A 75 -25.55 -12.60 7.05
C ASN A 75 -24.61 -12.84 5.85
N ILE A 76 -24.03 -11.75 5.33
CA ILE A 76 -23.01 -11.76 4.28
C ILE A 76 -21.65 -11.57 4.96
N PRO A 77 -20.69 -12.49 4.79
CA PRO A 77 -19.35 -12.34 5.35
C PRO A 77 -18.67 -11.04 4.90
N VAL A 78 -17.97 -10.40 5.83
CA VAL A 78 -17.16 -9.21 5.57
C VAL A 78 -15.69 -9.55 5.80
N VAL A 79 -14.85 -9.42 4.78
CA VAL A 79 -13.43 -9.80 4.85
C VAL A 79 -12.55 -8.61 4.52
N ILE A 80 -11.65 -8.26 5.43
CA ILE A 80 -10.71 -7.15 5.30
C ILE A 80 -9.30 -7.73 5.25
N GLY A 81 -8.60 -7.51 4.15
CA GLY A 81 -7.15 -7.75 4.01
C GLY A 81 -6.34 -6.55 4.50
N THR A 82 -5.12 -6.79 4.96
CA THR A 82 -4.10 -5.76 5.20
C THR A 82 -4.53 -4.59 6.09
N ALA A 83 -4.93 -4.89 7.33
CA ALA A 83 -5.35 -3.89 8.32
C ALA A 83 -4.41 -2.66 8.37
N GLY A 84 -5.01 -1.47 8.31
CA GLY A 84 -4.33 -0.17 8.40
C GLY A 84 -3.32 0.15 7.30
N GLY A 85 -3.32 -0.59 6.19
CA GLY A 85 -2.45 -0.35 5.02
C GLY A 85 -1.17 -1.18 5.00
N SER A 86 -0.58 -1.49 6.16
CA SER A 86 0.65 -2.30 6.23
C SER A 86 0.49 -3.63 6.97
N GLY A 87 -0.52 -3.77 7.83
CA GLY A 87 -0.91 -5.08 8.38
C GLY A 87 -0.12 -5.61 9.57
N ALA A 88 0.85 -4.88 10.12
CA ALA A 88 1.52 -5.25 11.37
C ALA A 88 0.58 -5.15 12.59
N ALA A 89 0.97 -5.74 13.72
CA ALA A 89 0.14 -5.85 14.92
C ALA A 89 -0.51 -4.52 15.40
N PRO A 90 0.20 -3.36 15.41
CA PRO A 90 -0.44 -2.09 15.77
C PRO A 90 -1.57 -1.68 14.81
N HIS A 91 -1.43 -1.99 13.52
CA HIS A 91 -2.45 -1.69 12.52
C HIS A 91 -3.68 -2.60 12.68
N LEU A 92 -3.43 -3.89 12.95
CA LEU A 92 -4.47 -4.87 13.20
C LEU A 92 -5.31 -4.46 14.43
N GLU A 93 -4.66 -4.14 15.54
CA GLU A 93 -5.33 -3.70 16.76
C GLU A 93 -6.05 -2.35 16.55
N TRP A 94 -5.45 -1.41 15.84
CA TRP A 94 -6.09 -0.13 15.51
C TRP A 94 -7.38 -0.32 14.70
N CYS A 95 -7.36 -1.17 13.65
CA CYS A 95 -8.55 -1.49 12.88
C CYS A 95 -9.59 -2.24 13.72
N ARG A 96 -9.16 -3.18 14.55
CA ARG A 96 -10.04 -3.92 15.48
C ARG A 96 -10.80 -2.98 16.41
N GLN A 97 -10.13 -1.99 17.00
CA GLN A 97 -10.77 -1.00 17.87
C GLN A 97 -11.88 -0.22 17.15
N ILE A 98 -11.69 0.11 15.87
CA ILE A 98 -12.72 0.76 15.05
C ILE A 98 -13.92 -0.18 14.83
N ILE A 99 -13.67 -1.47 14.57
CA ILE A 99 -14.73 -2.49 14.42
C ILE A 99 -15.55 -2.62 15.71
N LEU A 100 -14.89 -2.68 16.87
CA LEU A 100 -15.57 -2.77 18.17
C LEU A 100 -16.40 -1.52 18.48
N GLU A 101 -15.87 -0.34 18.16
CA GLU A 101 -16.60 0.93 18.30
C GLU A 101 -17.85 0.95 17.41
N ILE A 102 -17.76 0.48 16.16
CA ILE A 102 -18.92 0.33 15.26
C ILE A 102 -19.95 -0.65 15.83
N ALA A 103 -19.50 -1.79 16.37
CA ALA A 103 -20.41 -2.78 16.95
C ALA A 103 -21.22 -2.20 18.13
N GLN A 104 -20.58 -1.38 18.96
CA GLN A 104 -21.25 -0.65 20.04
C GLN A 104 -22.23 0.40 19.51
N GLU A 105 -21.80 1.25 18.57
CA GLU A 105 -22.62 2.34 18.02
C GLU A 105 -23.85 1.84 17.25
N GLU A 106 -23.68 0.77 16.48
CA GLU A 106 -24.72 0.19 15.61
C GLU A 106 -25.52 -0.93 16.31
N ASN A 107 -25.21 -1.20 17.58
CA ASN A 107 -25.81 -2.27 18.39
C ASN A 107 -25.79 -3.64 17.67
N LEU A 108 -24.61 -4.02 17.17
CA LEU A 108 -24.37 -5.27 16.44
C LEU A 108 -23.74 -6.33 17.34
N ALA A 109 -24.08 -7.60 17.05
CA ALA A 109 -23.38 -8.76 17.60
C ALA A 109 -22.97 -9.69 16.46
N PHE A 110 -21.72 -10.13 16.45
CA PHE A 110 -21.16 -10.99 15.41
C PHE A 110 -19.87 -11.68 15.86
N SER A 111 -19.49 -12.76 15.18
CA SER A 111 -18.18 -13.39 15.38
C SER A 111 -17.12 -12.71 14.51
N LEU A 112 -16.08 -12.17 15.15
CA LEU A 112 -14.92 -11.53 14.52
C LEU A 112 -13.71 -12.46 14.56
N ALA A 113 -13.07 -12.72 13.42
CA ALA A 113 -11.78 -13.36 13.37
C ALA A 113 -10.67 -12.34 13.11
N LEU A 114 -9.58 -12.43 13.88
CA LEU A 114 -8.37 -11.62 13.74
C LEU A 114 -7.23 -12.51 13.26
N ILE A 115 -6.54 -12.13 12.20
CA ILE A 115 -5.42 -12.91 11.64
C ILE A 115 -4.14 -12.07 11.69
N PRO A 116 -3.28 -12.25 12.70
CA PRO A 116 -1.97 -11.60 12.75
C PRO A 116 -1.08 -12.03 11.58
N SER A 117 -0.24 -11.11 11.11
CA SER A 117 0.69 -11.35 9.99
C SER A 117 2.15 -11.10 10.35
N ASP A 118 2.41 -10.61 11.56
CA ASP A 118 3.75 -10.37 12.07
C ASP A 118 4.53 -11.67 12.17
N VAL A 119 5.78 -11.63 11.74
CA VAL A 119 6.70 -12.76 11.79
C VAL A 119 7.75 -12.48 12.86
N ASP A 120 7.87 -13.39 13.82
CA ASP A 120 8.87 -13.30 14.88
C ASP A 120 10.29 -13.30 14.25
N LYS A 121 11.15 -12.37 14.68
CA LYS A 121 12.54 -12.26 14.22
C LYS A 121 13.29 -13.58 14.39
N ALA A 122 13.01 -14.36 15.43
CA ALA A 122 13.61 -15.67 15.65
C ALA A 122 13.30 -16.66 14.50
N ILE A 123 12.07 -16.61 13.95
CA ILE A 123 11.69 -17.42 12.78
C ILE A 123 12.48 -16.97 11.56
N VAL A 124 12.62 -15.65 11.36
CA VAL A 124 13.37 -15.09 10.22
C VAL A 124 14.85 -15.43 10.30
N HIS A 125 15.48 -15.30 11.47
CA HIS A 125 16.87 -15.70 11.70
C HIS A 125 17.08 -17.19 11.43
N GLN A 126 16.21 -18.04 11.98
CA GLN A 126 16.29 -19.48 11.75
C GLN A 126 16.13 -19.83 10.26
N ALA A 127 15.23 -19.16 9.55
CA ALA A 127 15.06 -19.38 8.11
C ALA A 127 16.28 -18.90 7.31
N LEU A 128 16.89 -17.78 7.69
CA LEU A 128 18.12 -17.26 7.09
C LEU A 128 19.28 -18.24 7.28
N ASP A 129 19.52 -18.70 8.51
CA ASP A 129 20.59 -19.67 8.86
C ASP A 129 20.46 -20.98 8.08
N ASN A 130 19.23 -21.39 7.77
CA ASN A 130 18.93 -22.61 7.03
C ASN A 130 18.87 -22.42 5.50
N GLY A 131 19.17 -21.23 4.97
CA GLY A 131 19.14 -20.94 3.54
C GLY A 131 17.75 -20.96 2.91
N LYS A 132 16.71 -20.66 3.70
CA LYS A 132 15.28 -20.68 3.30
C LYS A 132 14.70 -19.29 2.99
N ILE A 133 15.58 -18.30 2.83
CA ILE A 133 15.22 -16.95 2.46
C ILE A 133 15.88 -16.63 1.11
N THR A 134 15.14 -15.96 0.23
CA THR A 134 15.63 -15.55 -1.09
C THR A 134 15.32 -14.08 -1.30
N ALA A 135 16.31 -13.28 -1.67
CA ALA A 135 16.11 -11.88 -2.04
C ALA A 135 15.27 -11.77 -3.32
N LEU A 136 14.37 -10.79 -3.35
CA LEU A 136 13.66 -10.42 -4.58
C LEU A 136 14.61 -9.67 -5.52
N GLU A 137 14.21 -9.54 -6.79
CA GLU A 137 15.03 -8.87 -7.79
C GLU A 137 15.37 -7.43 -7.36
N PHE A 138 16.64 -7.03 -7.53
CA PHE A 138 17.18 -5.72 -7.11
C PHE A 138 17.20 -5.46 -5.60
N VAL A 139 16.99 -6.47 -4.76
CA VAL A 139 17.11 -6.39 -3.29
C VAL A 139 18.43 -7.01 -2.84
N GLN A 140 19.07 -6.42 -1.84
CA GLN A 140 20.29 -6.95 -1.24
C GLN A 140 19.97 -8.19 -0.39
N GLU A 141 20.95 -9.10 -0.24
CA GLU A 141 20.81 -10.27 0.63
C GLU A 141 20.48 -9.87 2.08
N LEU A 142 19.60 -10.66 2.71
CA LEU A 142 19.19 -10.40 4.08
C LEU A 142 20.33 -10.69 5.06
N THR A 143 20.49 -9.81 6.06
CA THR A 143 21.47 -9.99 7.13
C THR A 143 20.78 -10.02 8.49
N HIS A 144 21.44 -10.62 9.49
CA HIS A 144 20.94 -10.62 10.87
C HIS A 144 20.75 -9.21 11.42
N ASP A 145 21.69 -8.29 11.12
CA ASP A 145 21.59 -6.90 11.56
C ASP A 145 20.35 -6.22 10.98
N THR A 146 20.06 -6.45 9.69
CA THR A 146 18.85 -5.93 9.04
C THR A 146 17.56 -6.46 9.68
N ILE A 147 17.53 -7.74 10.09
CA ILE A 147 16.38 -8.32 10.82
C ILE A 147 16.22 -7.62 12.17
N GLU A 148 17.31 -7.41 12.91
CA GLU A 148 17.29 -6.76 14.23
C GLU A 148 16.90 -5.29 14.15
N GLU A 149 17.35 -4.56 13.14
CA GLU A 149 17.00 -3.15 12.93
C GLU A 149 15.58 -2.93 12.41
N SER A 150 14.92 -3.98 11.88
CA SER A 150 13.55 -3.89 11.40
C SER A 150 12.57 -3.69 12.56
N THR A 151 11.72 -2.66 12.48
CA THR A 151 10.72 -2.37 13.52
C THR A 151 9.64 -3.43 13.54
N TYR A 152 9.08 -3.74 12.36
CA TYR A 152 8.06 -4.77 12.16
C TYR A 152 8.44 -5.59 10.93
N ILE A 153 8.17 -6.90 11.00
CA ILE A 153 8.31 -7.82 9.89
C ILE A 153 6.95 -8.48 9.71
N VAL A 154 6.38 -8.36 8.51
CA VAL A 154 5.09 -8.95 8.15
C VAL A 154 5.24 -9.84 6.94
N ALA A 155 4.32 -10.78 6.76
CA ALA A 155 4.27 -11.64 5.59
C ALA A 155 2.95 -11.47 4.83
N GLN A 156 3.01 -11.48 3.50
CA GLN A 156 1.82 -11.51 2.65
C GLN A 156 1.17 -12.89 2.70
N MET A 157 0.28 -13.11 3.67
CA MET A 157 -0.39 -14.39 3.84
C MET A 157 -1.35 -14.71 2.67
N GLY A 158 -1.46 -15.98 2.32
CA GLY A 158 -2.37 -16.47 1.28
C GLY A 158 -3.82 -16.58 1.74
N ILE A 159 -4.61 -17.39 1.01
CA ILE A 159 -6.05 -17.57 1.23
C ILE A 159 -6.38 -18.43 2.46
N GLU A 160 -5.46 -19.30 2.88
CA GLU A 160 -5.71 -20.37 3.85
C GLU A 160 -6.12 -19.85 5.22
N PRO A 161 -5.50 -18.80 5.80
CA PRO A 161 -5.94 -18.23 7.07
C PRO A 161 -7.38 -17.71 7.01
N PHE A 162 -7.74 -17.01 5.93
CA PHE A 162 -9.10 -16.52 5.71
C PHE A 162 -10.11 -17.67 5.57
N GLN A 163 -9.76 -18.72 4.84
CA GLN A 163 -10.61 -19.92 4.72
C GLN A 163 -10.84 -20.60 6.07
N ARG A 164 -9.79 -20.75 6.90
CA ARG A 164 -9.94 -21.34 8.24
C ARG A 164 -10.84 -20.49 9.14
N ALA A 165 -10.70 -19.16 9.10
CA ALA A 165 -11.55 -18.24 9.85
C ALA A 165 -13.03 -18.31 9.41
N LEU A 166 -13.28 -18.26 8.10
CA LEU A 166 -14.63 -18.36 7.53
C LEU A 166 -15.28 -19.71 7.83
N LYS A 167 -14.52 -20.81 7.72
CA LYS A 167 -14.98 -22.16 8.07
C LYS A 167 -15.34 -22.29 9.55
N ALA A 168 -14.68 -21.54 10.43
CA ALA A 168 -15.00 -21.48 11.85
C ALA A 168 -16.25 -20.63 12.17
N GLY A 169 -16.89 -20.05 11.16
CA GLY A 169 -18.14 -19.28 11.32
C GLY A 169 -17.93 -17.78 11.56
N ALA A 170 -16.73 -17.24 11.30
CA ALA A 170 -16.51 -15.80 11.37
C ALA A 170 -17.41 -15.06 10.38
N GLN A 171 -18.15 -14.06 10.88
CA GLN A 171 -18.98 -13.18 10.05
C GLN A 171 -18.19 -11.95 9.59
N VAL A 172 -17.22 -11.52 10.39
CA VAL A 172 -16.24 -10.49 10.03
C VAL A 172 -14.86 -11.09 10.20
N VAL A 173 -13.99 -10.92 9.21
CA VAL A 173 -12.59 -11.36 9.25
C VAL A 173 -11.71 -10.16 8.99
N LEU A 174 -10.78 -9.89 9.90
CA LEU A 174 -9.78 -8.83 9.79
C LEU A 174 -8.38 -9.47 9.78
N GLY A 175 -7.71 -9.39 8.63
CA GLY A 175 -6.34 -9.83 8.48
C GLY A 175 -5.33 -8.71 8.61
N GLY A 176 -4.14 -9.05 9.10
CA GLY A 176 -2.92 -8.27 8.89
C GLY A 176 -2.49 -8.30 7.42
N ARG A 177 -1.20 -8.16 7.15
CA ARG A 177 -0.64 -8.16 5.80
C ARG A 177 -1.09 -9.40 5.04
N ALA A 178 -1.72 -9.20 3.89
CA ALA A 178 -2.22 -10.26 3.04
C ALA A 178 -1.67 -10.10 1.63
N TYR A 179 -1.70 -11.19 0.87
CA TYR A 179 -1.67 -11.10 -0.58
C TYR A 179 -3.00 -10.52 -1.04
N ASP A 180 -2.99 -9.37 -1.72
CA ASP A 180 -4.18 -8.53 -1.96
C ASP A 180 -5.41 -9.30 -2.52
N PRO A 181 -5.28 -10.24 -3.47
CA PRO A 181 -6.43 -11.04 -3.95
C PRO A 181 -7.03 -12.00 -2.91
N ALA A 182 -6.31 -12.33 -1.84
CA ALA A 182 -6.67 -13.42 -0.93
C ALA A 182 -7.99 -13.16 -0.19
N CYS A 183 -8.25 -11.92 0.23
CA CYS A 183 -9.49 -11.57 0.93
C CYS A 183 -10.74 -11.70 0.05
N PHE A 184 -10.58 -11.55 -1.28
CA PHE A 184 -11.65 -11.74 -2.26
C PHE A 184 -11.80 -13.21 -2.68
N ALA A 185 -10.69 -13.93 -2.83
CA ALA A 185 -10.66 -15.28 -3.40
C ALA A 185 -10.91 -16.40 -2.37
N ALA A 186 -10.64 -16.18 -1.09
CA ALA A 186 -10.69 -17.23 -0.07
C ALA A 186 -12.03 -17.96 -0.01
N LEU A 187 -13.15 -17.22 0.10
CA LEU A 187 -14.49 -17.80 0.20
C LEU A 187 -14.97 -18.51 -1.08
N PRO A 188 -14.89 -17.94 -2.29
CA PRO A 188 -15.29 -18.64 -3.50
C PRO A 188 -14.47 -19.93 -3.72
N ILE A 189 -13.16 -19.91 -3.47
CA ILE A 189 -12.32 -21.11 -3.58
C ILE A 189 -12.75 -22.17 -2.56
N MET A 190 -12.99 -21.76 -1.30
CA MET A 190 -13.47 -22.68 -0.26
C MET A 190 -14.82 -23.32 -0.63
N GLN A 191 -15.63 -22.59 -1.39
CA GLN A 191 -16.90 -23.07 -1.92
C GLN A 191 -16.74 -23.94 -3.17
N GLY A 192 -15.56 -24.06 -3.76
CA GLY A 192 -15.27 -24.93 -4.90
C GLY A 192 -15.36 -24.25 -6.26
N PHE A 193 -15.26 -22.92 -6.34
CA PHE A 193 -14.96 -22.22 -7.59
C PHE A 193 -13.47 -22.35 -7.95
N ASP A 194 -13.14 -22.19 -9.22
CA ASP A 194 -11.76 -22.31 -9.72
C ASP A 194 -10.83 -21.27 -9.07
N GLU A 195 -9.67 -21.73 -8.62
CA GLU A 195 -8.68 -20.92 -7.92
C GLU A 195 -8.07 -19.83 -8.81
N GLY A 196 -7.74 -20.14 -10.06
CA GLY A 196 -7.18 -19.16 -10.99
C GLY A 196 -8.17 -18.04 -11.31
N LEU A 197 -9.44 -18.40 -11.53
CA LEU A 197 -10.50 -17.42 -11.79
C LEU A 197 -10.80 -16.57 -10.55
N ALA A 198 -10.87 -17.16 -9.36
CA ALA A 198 -11.13 -16.44 -8.12
C ALA A 198 -9.98 -15.48 -7.76
N LEU A 199 -8.73 -15.91 -7.89
CA LEU A 199 -7.56 -15.06 -7.66
C LEU A 199 -7.47 -13.93 -8.70
N HIS A 200 -7.75 -14.20 -9.98
CA HIS A 200 -7.75 -13.14 -10.98
C HIS A 200 -8.88 -12.13 -10.76
N CYS A 201 -10.08 -12.59 -10.40
CA CYS A 201 -11.18 -11.72 -10.01
C CYS A 201 -10.77 -10.85 -8.80
N GLY A 202 -10.16 -11.45 -7.79
CA GLY A 202 -9.60 -10.74 -6.63
C GLY A 202 -8.56 -9.69 -7.02
N LYS A 203 -7.61 -10.03 -7.91
CA LYS A 203 -6.58 -9.11 -8.42
C LYS A 203 -7.17 -7.86 -9.07
N ILE A 204 -8.34 -7.97 -9.70
CA ILE A 204 -9.01 -6.80 -10.27
C ILE A 204 -9.82 -6.05 -9.20
N LEU A 205 -10.47 -6.78 -8.31
CA LEU A 205 -11.32 -6.20 -7.26
C LEU A 205 -10.55 -5.55 -6.12
N GLU A 206 -9.26 -5.87 -5.93
CA GLU A 206 -8.40 -5.24 -4.91
C GLU A 206 -8.35 -3.72 -5.03
N CYS A 207 -8.45 -3.18 -6.25
CA CYS A 207 -8.53 -1.73 -6.50
C CYS A 207 -9.94 -1.27 -6.96
N ALA A 208 -10.96 -2.11 -6.82
CA ALA A 208 -12.35 -1.81 -7.11
C ALA A 208 -12.57 -1.08 -8.45
N ALA A 209 -13.18 0.11 -8.42
CA ALA A 209 -13.51 0.89 -9.62
C ALA A 209 -12.33 1.62 -10.26
N ILE A 210 -11.09 1.51 -9.75
CA ILE A 210 -9.89 1.98 -10.47
C ILE A 210 -9.72 1.20 -11.77
N ALA A 211 -10.11 -0.08 -11.77
CA ALA A 211 -10.08 -0.96 -12.93
C ALA A 211 -11.15 -0.65 -14.00
N ALA A 212 -12.10 0.26 -13.70
CA ALA A 212 -13.11 0.73 -14.64
C ALA A 212 -12.62 1.95 -15.44
N THR A 213 -13.41 2.41 -16.40
CA THR A 213 -13.16 3.65 -17.14
C THR A 213 -14.38 4.60 -17.07
N PRO A 214 -14.19 5.88 -16.74
CA PRO A 214 -13.01 6.42 -16.04
C PRO A 214 -12.86 5.79 -14.65
N GLY A 215 -11.62 5.48 -14.29
CA GLY A 215 -11.29 4.84 -13.02
C GLY A 215 -11.54 5.73 -11.81
N SER A 216 -11.79 5.12 -10.65
CA SER A 216 -11.92 5.85 -9.37
C SER A 216 -11.54 4.96 -8.20
N GLY A 217 -10.71 5.49 -7.30
CA GLY A 217 -10.42 4.85 -6.01
C GLY A 217 -11.60 4.87 -5.03
N SER A 218 -12.70 5.57 -5.37
CA SER A 218 -13.85 5.81 -4.50
C SER A 218 -15.16 5.43 -5.20
N ASP A 219 -15.33 4.16 -5.53
CA ASP A 219 -16.59 3.62 -6.06
C ASP A 219 -16.65 2.09 -5.97
N CYS A 220 -17.86 1.54 -5.91
CA CYS A 220 -18.08 0.11 -5.78
C CYS A 220 -17.92 -0.62 -7.12
N ALA A 221 -17.30 -1.79 -7.06
CA ALA A 221 -17.23 -2.76 -8.15
C ALA A 221 -17.70 -4.14 -7.66
N MET A 222 -18.18 -4.97 -8.58
CA MET A 222 -18.57 -6.35 -8.30
C MET A 222 -17.98 -7.31 -9.31
N GLY A 223 -17.44 -8.42 -8.80
CA GLY A 223 -17.06 -9.59 -9.57
C GLY A 223 -18.09 -10.70 -9.38
N ILE A 224 -18.53 -11.31 -10.47
CA ILE A 224 -19.52 -12.40 -10.46
C ILE A 224 -18.87 -13.63 -11.08
N ILE A 225 -18.40 -14.54 -10.24
CA ILE A 225 -17.70 -15.76 -10.66
C ILE A 225 -18.73 -16.83 -11.03
N ASP A 226 -18.50 -17.54 -12.13
CA ASP A 226 -19.21 -18.76 -12.53
C ASP A 226 -18.20 -19.90 -12.81
N ASP A 227 -18.69 -21.02 -13.34
CA ASP A 227 -17.87 -22.22 -13.57
C ASP A 227 -16.80 -22.03 -14.67
N ASN A 228 -16.87 -20.98 -15.50
CA ASN A 228 -15.98 -20.79 -16.66
C ASN A 228 -15.23 -19.45 -16.67
N GLY A 229 -15.59 -18.51 -15.79
CA GLY A 229 -15.05 -17.17 -15.78
C GLY A 229 -15.66 -16.28 -14.71
N PHE A 230 -15.54 -14.97 -14.90
CA PHE A 230 -16.21 -13.99 -14.05
C PHE A 230 -16.61 -12.73 -14.82
N THR A 231 -17.71 -12.11 -14.41
CA THR A 231 -18.15 -10.79 -14.94
C THR A 231 -17.77 -9.68 -13.98
N LEU A 232 -17.19 -8.60 -14.50
CA LEU A 232 -16.93 -7.36 -13.77
C LEU A 232 -18.02 -6.31 -14.06
N LYS A 233 -18.50 -5.63 -13.02
CA LYS A 233 -19.58 -4.64 -13.09
C LYS A 233 -19.35 -3.46 -12.13
N THR A 234 -19.80 -2.28 -12.52
CA THR A 234 -19.87 -1.06 -11.68
C THR A 234 -21.33 -0.70 -11.34
N PHE A 235 -21.53 0.13 -10.31
CA PHE A 235 -22.86 0.61 -9.91
C PHE A 235 -23.08 2.12 -10.11
N ASN A 236 -22.03 2.81 -10.52
CA ASN A 236 -22.08 4.20 -10.94
C ASN A 236 -22.23 4.27 -12.48
N PRO A 237 -23.29 4.89 -13.01
CA PRO A 237 -23.53 4.97 -14.45
C PRO A 237 -22.47 5.78 -15.23
N GLN A 238 -21.63 6.55 -14.54
CA GLN A 238 -20.51 7.26 -15.17
C GLN A 238 -19.33 6.33 -15.48
N ARG A 239 -19.33 5.10 -14.97
CA ARG A 239 -18.21 4.16 -15.04
C ARG A 239 -18.63 2.88 -15.71
N LYS A 240 -17.69 2.29 -16.43
CA LYS A 240 -17.89 1.00 -17.06
C LYS A 240 -16.62 0.19 -17.11
N PHE A 241 -16.75 -1.14 -17.04
CA PHE A 241 -15.66 -2.01 -17.42
C PHE A 241 -15.63 -2.15 -18.94
N THR A 242 -14.44 -2.02 -19.52
CA THR A 242 -14.18 -2.35 -20.93
C THR A 242 -13.12 -3.43 -20.99
N GLU A 243 -13.03 -4.13 -22.12
CA GLU A 243 -12.00 -5.16 -22.32
C GLU A 243 -10.60 -4.59 -22.03
N THR A 244 -10.35 -3.37 -22.50
CA THR A 244 -9.10 -2.64 -22.26
C THR A 244 -8.92 -2.27 -20.79
N SER A 245 -9.95 -1.78 -20.10
CA SER A 245 -9.78 -1.36 -18.69
C SER A 245 -9.49 -2.56 -17.78
N ALA A 246 -10.21 -3.67 -17.98
CA ALA A 246 -10.00 -4.91 -17.24
C ALA A 246 -8.60 -5.51 -17.55
N ALA A 247 -8.20 -5.55 -18.83
CA ALA A 247 -6.87 -6.03 -19.21
C ALA A 247 -5.75 -5.13 -18.66
N ALA A 248 -5.87 -3.81 -18.79
CA ALA A 248 -4.87 -2.87 -18.29
C ALA A 248 -4.66 -3.01 -16.77
N HIS A 249 -5.75 -3.20 -16.01
CA HIS A 249 -5.65 -3.38 -14.57
C HIS A 249 -5.15 -4.76 -14.15
N THR A 250 -5.39 -5.80 -14.97
CA THR A 250 -4.76 -7.11 -14.78
C THR A 250 -3.23 -7.01 -14.79
N LEU A 251 -2.69 -6.15 -15.66
CA LEU A 251 -1.26 -5.91 -15.85
C LEU A 251 -0.68 -4.87 -14.89
N TYR A 252 -1.50 -4.25 -14.05
CA TYR A 252 -1.11 -3.15 -13.19
C TYR A 252 -0.20 -3.62 -12.05
N GLU A 253 0.94 -2.94 -11.88
CA GLU A 253 1.98 -3.21 -10.88
C GLU A 253 2.57 -4.63 -10.96
N LYS A 254 2.88 -5.09 -12.18
CA LYS A 254 3.47 -6.42 -12.41
C LYS A 254 4.71 -6.34 -13.30
N SER A 255 5.71 -7.14 -12.94
CA SER A 255 6.97 -7.28 -13.71
C SER A 255 6.81 -8.15 -14.95
N ASP A 256 5.85 -9.09 -14.93
CA ASP A 256 5.52 -9.97 -16.05
C ASP A 256 4.02 -9.84 -16.40
N PRO A 257 3.66 -9.70 -17.68
CA PRO A 257 2.28 -9.52 -18.11
C PRO A 257 1.43 -10.81 -18.12
N TYR A 258 2.04 -11.99 -17.99
CA TYR A 258 1.36 -13.28 -18.09
C TYR A 258 1.43 -14.11 -16.81
N PHE A 259 2.47 -13.94 -16.01
CA PHE A 259 2.72 -14.76 -14.82
C PHE A 259 2.79 -13.88 -13.58
N LEU A 260 1.75 -13.92 -12.75
CA LEU A 260 1.69 -13.11 -11.53
C LEU A 260 1.93 -14.01 -10.31
N PRO A 261 3.12 -13.95 -9.66
CA PRO A 261 3.40 -14.79 -8.50
C PRO A 261 2.52 -14.41 -7.31
N GLY A 262 2.17 -15.41 -6.50
CA GLY A 262 1.49 -15.24 -5.22
C GLY A 262 1.82 -16.40 -4.27
N PRO A 263 1.33 -16.35 -3.02
CA PRO A 263 1.50 -17.46 -2.09
C PRO A 263 0.92 -18.76 -2.66
N GLY A 264 1.75 -19.80 -2.74
CA GLY A 264 1.34 -21.15 -3.19
C GLY A 264 1.27 -21.36 -4.70
N GLY A 265 1.61 -20.37 -5.53
CA GLY A 265 1.62 -20.55 -6.97
C GLY A 265 1.78 -19.29 -7.80
N VAL A 266 1.46 -19.42 -9.07
CA VAL A 266 1.49 -18.32 -10.04
C VAL A 266 0.16 -18.28 -10.78
N LEU A 267 -0.40 -17.08 -10.92
CA LEU A 267 -1.54 -16.84 -11.79
C LEU A 267 -1.04 -16.77 -13.23
N ASN A 268 -1.37 -17.78 -14.03
CA ASN A 268 -1.08 -17.85 -15.46
C ASN A 268 -2.24 -17.25 -16.26
N LEU A 269 -1.94 -16.20 -17.01
CA LEU A 269 -2.87 -15.40 -17.79
C LEU A 269 -2.70 -15.58 -19.31
N LYS A 270 -1.89 -16.53 -19.78
CA LYS A 270 -1.64 -16.74 -21.22
C LYS A 270 -2.90 -17.00 -22.04
N GLU A 271 -3.83 -17.76 -21.46
CA GLU A 271 -5.12 -18.08 -22.08
C GLU A 271 -6.25 -17.13 -21.65
N CYS A 272 -5.90 -16.05 -20.92
CA CYS A 272 -6.87 -15.09 -20.44
C CYS A 272 -7.54 -14.33 -21.60
N ARG A 273 -8.87 -14.24 -21.57
CA ARG A 273 -9.66 -13.49 -22.54
C ARG A 273 -10.60 -12.53 -21.84
N PHE A 274 -10.70 -11.33 -22.37
CA PHE A 274 -11.63 -10.29 -21.95
C PHE A 274 -12.66 -10.11 -23.06
N LYS A 275 -13.95 -10.14 -22.71
CA LYS A 275 -15.03 -9.98 -23.67
C LYS A 275 -16.12 -9.09 -23.09
N ALA A 276 -16.44 -7.98 -23.77
CA ALA A 276 -17.58 -7.15 -23.39
C ALA A 276 -18.88 -7.96 -23.47
N VAL A 277 -19.69 -7.91 -22.41
CA VAL A 277 -21.00 -8.57 -22.36
C VAL A 277 -22.11 -7.58 -22.77
N ASN A 278 -21.92 -6.31 -22.45
CA ASN A 278 -22.79 -5.19 -22.79
C ASN A 278 -21.98 -3.86 -22.70
N ASP A 279 -22.66 -2.71 -22.75
CA ASP A 279 -22.02 -1.40 -22.55
C ASP A 279 -21.74 -1.12 -21.06
N GLY A 280 -20.90 -1.98 -20.47
CA GLY A 280 -20.19 -1.67 -19.24
C GLY A 280 -19.86 -2.83 -18.32
N GLU A 281 -20.15 -4.04 -18.74
CA GLU A 281 -19.71 -5.27 -18.10
C GLU A 281 -18.78 -6.07 -19.01
N VAL A 282 -17.76 -6.68 -18.41
CA VAL A 282 -16.76 -7.50 -19.11
C VAL A 282 -16.72 -8.87 -18.47
N TYR A 283 -16.77 -9.90 -19.30
CA TYR A 283 -16.54 -11.28 -18.91
C TYR A 283 -15.07 -11.64 -19.15
N VAL A 284 -14.46 -12.23 -18.13
CA VAL A 284 -13.07 -12.67 -18.12
C VAL A 284 -13.03 -14.17 -17.93
N SER A 285 -12.20 -14.87 -18.71
CA SER A 285 -12.10 -16.33 -18.69
C SER A 285 -10.69 -16.80 -19.05
N GLY A 286 -10.37 -18.06 -18.75
CA GLY A 286 -9.13 -18.72 -19.20
C GLY A 286 -7.91 -18.54 -18.30
N SER A 287 -8.02 -17.78 -17.20
CA SER A 287 -6.98 -17.68 -16.18
C SER A 287 -6.84 -18.99 -15.41
N ARG A 288 -5.61 -19.35 -15.03
CA ARG A 288 -5.31 -20.59 -14.29
C ARG A 288 -4.35 -20.31 -13.15
N HIS A 289 -4.51 -21.00 -12.04
CA HIS A 289 -3.49 -21.05 -11.00
C HIS A 289 -2.59 -22.26 -11.20
N GLU A 290 -1.28 -22.04 -11.22
CA GLU A 290 -0.28 -23.10 -11.32
C GLU A 290 0.50 -23.17 -10.00
N ALA A 291 0.39 -24.31 -9.31
CA ALA A 291 1.03 -24.49 -8.02
C ALA A 291 2.56 -24.45 -8.13
N THR A 292 3.18 -23.76 -7.19
CA THR A 292 4.64 -23.72 -7.00
C THR A 292 4.97 -24.02 -5.54
N PRO A 293 6.25 -24.30 -5.18
CA PRO A 293 6.63 -24.40 -3.78
C PRO A 293 6.17 -23.16 -3.00
N TYR A 294 5.48 -23.40 -1.88
CA TYR A 294 4.83 -22.33 -1.15
C TYR A 294 5.88 -21.43 -0.48
N ALA A 295 5.91 -20.18 -0.91
CA ALA A 295 6.71 -19.13 -0.31
C ALA A 295 5.84 -17.92 -0.01
N LEU A 296 6.23 -17.17 1.01
CA LEU A 296 5.57 -15.95 1.44
C LEU A 296 6.52 -14.79 1.24
N LYS A 297 5.99 -13.64 0.83
CA LYS A 297 6.78 -12.43 0.74
C LYS A 297 6.84 -11.75 2.11
N LEU A 298 8.05 -11.62 2.65
CA LEU A 298 8.37 -10.85 3.84
C LEU A 298 8.58 -9.38 3.47
N GLU A 299 7.99 -8.51 4.27
CA GLU A 299 8.12 -7.07 4.18
C GLU A 299 8.49 -6.51 5.56
N GLY A 300 9.51 -5.66 5.60
CA GLY A 300 10.01 -5.04 6.82
C GLY A 300 10.51 -3.63 6.56
N ALA A 301 10.46 -2.79 7.58
CA ALA A 301 10.98 -1.43 7.53
C ALA A 301 11.83 -1.13 8.75
N ARG A 302 12.92 -0.36 8.54
CA ARG A 302 13.81 0.12 9.62
C ARG A 302 13.88 1.63 9.60
N GLN A 303 14.08 2.24 10.78
CA GLN A 303 14.30 3.68 10.89
C GLN A 303 15.74 4.00 10.49
N VAL A 304 15.93 5.03 9.66
CA VAL A 304 17.25 5.46 9.14
C VAL A 304 17.66 6.86 9.55
N GLY A 305 16.85 7.53 10.38
CA GLY A 305 17.13 8.86 10.90
C GLY A 305 15.88 9.71 11.06
N PHE A 306 16.07 11.02 10.99
CA PHE A 306 15.05 12.07 11.10
C PHE A 306 15.20 13.07 9.97
N ARG A 307 14.07 13.61 9.49
CA ARG A 307 14.01 14.52 8.35
C ARG A 307 13.66 15.95 8.74
N CYS A 308 14.38 16.89 8.14
CA CYS A 308 13.97 18.28 8.05
C CYS A 308 14.07 18.71 6.58
N LEU A 309 13.06 19.39 6.07
CA LEU A 309 13.01 19.83 4.68
C LEU A 309 12.70 21.32 4.56
N THR A 310 13.16 21.94 3.49
CA THR A 310 12.72 23.28 3.10
C THR A 310 12.42 23.33 1.62
N ILE A 311 11.42 24.13 1.25
CA ILE A 311 10.96 24.31 -0.12
C ILE A 311 11.16 25.78 -0.49
N ALA A 312 11.79 26.04 -1.63
CA ALA A 312 11.94 27.39 -2.14
C ALA A 312 11.86 27.45 -3.66
N GLY A 313 11.49 28.61 -4.20
CA GLY A 313 11.55 28.92 -5.61
C GLY A 313 12.75 29.81 -5.96
N THR A 314 13.27 29.68 -7.18
CA THR A 314 14.14 30.69 -7.80
C THR A 314 13.72 30.95 -9.24
N ARG A 315 13.86 32.20 -9.67
CA ARG A 315 13.59 32.68 -11.04
C ARG A 315 14.79 33.42 -11.64
N ASP A 316 15.91 33.53 -10.91
CA ASP A 316 17.08 34.21 -11.46
C ASP A 316 17.71 33.32 -12.55
N PRO A 317 17.71 33.74 -13.83
CA PRO A 317 18.27 32.93 -14.91
C PRO A 317 19.77 32.64 -14.72
N ILE A 318 20.51 33.51 -14.02
CA ILE A 318 21.93 33.30 -13.73
C ILE A 318 22.10 32.18 -12.70
N MET A 319 21.30 32.21 -11.63
CA MET A 319 21.30 31.14 -10.62
C MET A 319 20.85 29.80 -11.22
N ILE A 320 19.79 29.82 -12.03
CA ILE A 320 19.25 28.62 -12.69
C ILE A 320 20.31 27.98 -13.58
N ALA A 321 21.04 28.78 -14.37
CA ALA A 321 22.11 28.28 -15.23
C ALA A 321 23.27 27.66 -14.45
N GLY A 322 23.57 28.19 -13.25
CA GLY A 322 24.65 27.71 -12.38
C GLY A 322 24.22 26.75 -11.26
N ILE A 323 22.97 26.31 -11.23
CA ILE A 323 22.36 25.72 -10.02
C ILE A 323 23.12 24.51 -9.49
N ASP A 324 23.59 23.62 -10.37
CA ASP A 324 24.29 22.40 -9.94
C ASP A 324 25.60 22.73 -9.20
N ALA A 325 26.42 23.62 -9.78
CA ALA A 325 27.68 24.05 -9.16
C ALA A 325 27.42 24.78 -7.83
N ILE A 326 26.42 25.66 -7.80
CA ILE A 326 26.01 26.38 -6.59
C ILE A 326 25.63 25.40 -5.47
N LEU A 327 24.84 24.37 -5.77
CA LEU A 327 24.40 23.41 -4.76
C LEU A 327 25.55 22.54 -4.24
N GLU A 328 26.45 22.10 -5.11
CA GLU A 328 27.65 21.34 -4.68
C GLU A 328 28.57 22.18 -3.79
N ASP A 329 28.81 23.45 -4.13
CA ASP A 329 29.61 24.35 -3.31
C ASP A 329 28.95 24.63 -1.95
N VAL A 330 27.63 24.81 -1.91
CA VAL A 330 26.87 25.00 -0.67
C VAL A 330 26.97 23.76 0.21
N LYS A 331 26.79 22.55 -0.33
CA LYS A 331 26.97 21.29 0.41
C LYS A 331 28.37 21.19 0.99
N ALA A 332 29.40 21.44 0.18
CA ALA A 332 30.79 21.38 0.61
C ALA A 332 31.11 22.41 1.70
N SER A 333 30.56 23.63 1.60
CA SER A 333 30.69 24.68 2.61
C SER A 333 30.06 24.29 3.95
N VAL A 334 28.83 23.78 3.91
CA VAL A 334 28.10 23.32 5.10
C VAL A 334 28.82 22.15 5.76
N ALA A 335 29.26 21.16 4.98
CA ALA A 335 30.00 20.00 5.50
C ALA A 335 31.28 20.41 6.24
N ARG A 336 32.03 21.39 5.70
CA ARG A 336 33.20 21.98 6.38
C ARG A 336 32.82 22.72 7.66
N ASN A 337 31.79 23.56 7.63
CA ASN A 337 31.37 24.38 8.77
C ASN A 337 30.93 23.53 9.97
N LEU A 338 30.24 22.43 9.71
CA LEU A 338 29.73 21.54 10.75
C LEU A 338 30.72 20.41 11.11
N SER A 339 31.90 20.38 10.49
CA SER A 339 32.88 19.28 10.64
C SER A 339 32.23 17.90 10.45
N LEU A 340 31.26 17.81 9.52
CA LEU A 340 30.54 16.57 9.25
C LEU A 340 31.52 15.58 8.62
N LYS A 341 31.99 14.64 9.42
CA LYS A 341 32.69 13.43 8.96
C LYS A 341 31.77 12.21 8.95
N ASP A 342 30.49 12.46 9.17
CA ASP A 342 29.48 11.44 9.41
C ASP A 342 28.67 11.21 8.13
N ASP A 343 28.93 10.08 7.48
CA ASP A 343 28.24 9.63 6.27
C ASP A 343 26.74 9.38 6.50
N SER A 344 26.27 9.40 7.77
CA SER A 344 24.85 9.26 8.10
C SER A 344 24.01 10.51 7.81
N ILE A 345 24.63 11.67 7.53
CA ILE A 345 23.93 12.90 7.17
C ILE A 345 23.80 13.02 5.66
N ARG A 346 22.56 12.99 5.17
CA ARG A 346 22.24 13.08 3.74
C ARG A 346 21.59 14.42 3.43
N MET A 347 22.13 15.13 2.44
CA MET A 347 21.62 16.40 1.93
C MET A 347 21.23 16.23 0.45
N THR A 348 19.95 16.08 0.19
CA THR A 348 19.42 15.82 -1.16
C THR A 348 18.67 17.05 -1.66
N PHE A 349 18.94 17.47 -2.90
CA PHE A 349 18.17 18.53 -3.56
C PHE A 349 17.34 17.93 -4.68
N HIS A 350 16.03 18.19 -4.68
CA HIS A 350 15.14 17.91 -5.79
C HIS A 350 14.84 19.21 -6.53
N LEU A 351 15.12 19.23 -7.84
CA LEU A 351 14.97 20.41 -8.70
C LEU A 351 13.79 20.25 -9.66
N TYR A 352 12.60 20.62 -9.19
CA TYR A 352 11.39 20.67 -10.02
C TYR A 352 11.49 21.81 -11.04
N GLY A 353 11.18 21.51 -12.31
CA GLY A 353 11.45 22.41 -13.43
C GLY A 353 12.80 22.16 -14.12
N LYS A 354 13.64 21.27 -13.58
CA LYS A 354 14.87 20.79 -14.25
C LYS A 354 14.82 19.28 -14.46
N ASN A 355 14.98 18.50 -13.40
CA ASN A 355 15.08 17.04 -13.46
C ASN A 355 14.64 16.34 -12.16
N GLY A 356 13.81 16.99 -11.34
CA GLY A 356 13.42 16.49 -10.02
C GLY A 356 12.58 15.21 -10.00
N VAL A 357 12.03 14.77 -11.14
CA VAL A 357 11.25 13.52 -11.27
C VAL A 357 12.08 12.40 -11.91
N MET A 358 12.60 12.63 -13.13
CA MET A 358 13.32 11.60 -13.89
C MET A 358 14.83 11.55 -13.60
N GLY A 359 15.39 12.50 -12.85
CA GLY A 359 16.82 12.56 -12.55
C GLY A 359 17.66 12.58 -13.83
N ASN A 360 18.59 11.64 -13.97
CA ASN A 360 19.45 11.52 -15.15
C ASN A 360 18.72 11.03 -16.40
N HIS A 361 17.49 10.52 -16.28
CA HIS A 361 16.67 10.07 -17.41
C HIS A 361 15.80 11.17 -18.01
N GLU A 362 15.88 12.41 -17.52
CA GLU A 362 15.13 13.53 -18.06
C GLU A 362 15.56 13.81 -19.52
N PRO A 363 14.66 13.67 -20.51
CA PRO A 363 15.00 13.92 -21.91
C PRO A 363 15.26 15.40 -22.21
N MET A 364 14.66 16.34 -21.47
CA MET A 364 14.83 17.77 -21.69
C MET A 364 15.95 18.35 -20.81
N GLN A 365 17.04 18.76 -21.45
CA GLN A 365 18.22 19.31 -20.76
C GLN A 365 18.10 20.82 -20.43
N THR A 366 17.04 21.47 -20.88
CA THR A 366 16.79 22.89 -20.63
C THR A 366 15.91 23.04 -19.40
N ALA A 367 16.43 23.72 -18.37
CA ALA A 367 15.65 24.09 -17.20
C ALA A 367 14.49 25.05 -17.56
N GLY A 368 13.41 24.98 -16.78
CA GLY A 368 12.31 25.94 -16.84
C GLY A 368 12.73 27.35 -16.45
N HIS A 369 11.83 28.32 -16.68
CA HIS A 369 12.05 29.72 -16.30
C HIS A 369 12.01 29.95 -14.78
N GLU A 370 11.51 28.98 -14.02
CA GLU A 370 11.50 28.91 -12.56
C GLU A 370 11.90 27.50 -12.13
N LEU A 371 12.61 27.40 -10.99
CA LEU A 371 12.91 26.14 -10.33
C LEU A 371 12.27 26.06 -8.95
N GLY A 372 11.61 24.95 -8.68
CA GLY A 372 11.26 24.52 -7.33
C GLY A 372 12.40 23.70 -6.73
N ILE A 373 12.99 24.19 -5.66
CA ILE A 373 14.08 23.56 -4.93
C ILE A 373 13.52 22.99 -3.63
N LEU A 374 13.51 21.65 -3.52
CA LEU A 374 13.24 20.95 -2.29
C LEU A 374 14.57 20.42 -1.73
N LEU A 375 14.98 20.92 -0.58
CA LEU A 375 16.08 20.36 0.20
C LEU A 375 15.48 19.32 1.17
N ASP A 376 15.94 18.08 1.08
CA ASP A 376 15.69 17.00 2.04
C ASP A 376 16.97 16.72 2.83
N VAL A 377 16.93 16.94 4.14
CA VAL A 377 18.01 16.61 5.06
C VAL A 377 17.58 15.46 5.95
N VAL A 378 18.33 14.36 5.92
CA VAL A 378 18.19 13.22 6.84
C VAL A 378 19.43 13.08 7.71
N ALA A 379 19.25 12.96 9.03
CA ALA A 379 20.34 12.84 10.00
C ALA A 379 19.97 11.91 11.18
N PRO A 380 20.93 11.47 12.02
CA PRO A 380 20.67 10.56 13.14
C PRO A 380 19.69 11.08 14.19
N THR A 381 19.60 12.41 14.37
CA THR A 381 18.65 13.05 15.30
C THR A 381 17.93 14.22 14.64
N GLN A 382 16.72 14.53 15.13
CA GLN A 382 15.94 15.66 14.62
C GLN A 382 16.68 16.99 14.77
N ASP A 383 17.42 17.19 15.87
CA ASP A 383 18.17 18.44 16.12
C ASP A 383 19.31 18.64 15.11
N ILE A 384 20.00 17.56 14.74
CA ILE A 384 21.04 17.61 13.70
C ILE A 384 20.38 17.91 12.35
N ALA A 385 19.28 17.23 12.00
CA ALA A 385 18.57 17.47 10.73
C ALA A 385 18.12 18.94 10.62
N ASN A 386 17.57 19.50 11.70
CA ASN A 386 17.14 20.90 11.77
C ASN A 386 18.32 21.86 11.58
N SER A 387 19.43 21.61 12.29
CA SER A 387 20.62 22.47 12.26
C SER A 387 21.26 22.50 10.88
N VAL A 388 21.39 21.33 10.25
CA VAL A 388 21.90 21.19 8.89
C VAL A 388 20.97 21.87 7.89
N CYS A 389 19.65 21.60 7.94
CA CYS A 389 18.69 22.22 7.03
C CYS A 389 18.72 23.75 7.11
N SER A 390 18.70 24.30 8.34
CA SER A 390 18.76 25.74 8.58
C SER A 390 20.05 26.36 8.02
N LEU A 391 21.19 25.69 8.21
CA LEU A 391 22.48 26.18 7.72
C LEU A 391 22.59 26.12 6.19
N VAL A 392 22.17 25.02 5.55
CA VAL A 392 22.13 24.88 4.09
C VAL A 392 21.22 25.94 3.49
N ARG A 393 20.00 26.08 4.02
CA ARG A 393 19.03 27.08 3.57
C ARG A 393 19.60 28.49 3.68
N SER A 394 20.15 28.86 4.83
CA SER A 394 20.72 30.19 5.06
C SER A 394 21.92 30.46 4.14
N THR A 395 22.77 29.45 3.94
CA THR A 395 23.93 29.54 3.04
C THR A 395 23.48 29.73 1.59
N LEU A 396 22.52 28.93 1.11
CA LEU A 396 22.01 29.03 -0.25
C LEU A 396 21.29 30.36 -0.51
N LEU A 397 20.52 30.86 0.45
CA LEU A 397 19.82 32.16 0.37
C LEU A 397 20.78 33.33 0.15
N HIS A 398 21.97 33.26 0.74
CA HIS A 398 22.99 34.31 0.70
C HIS A 398 24.18 33.98 -0.20
N TYR A 399 24.18 32.84 -0.89
CA TYR A 399 25.30 32.37 -1.71
C TYR A 399 25.62 33.38 -2.82
N GLY A 400 26.91 33.72 -2.96
CA GLY A 400 27.41 34.57 -4.02
C GLY A 400 27.78 33.75 -5.25
N TYR A 401 27.32 34.17 -6.43
CA TYR A 401 27.69 33.57 -7.71
C TYR A 401 28.03 34.68 -8.72
N GLU A 402 28.75 34.31 -9.78
CA GLU A 402 29.23 35.24 -10.80
C GLU A 402 28.05 35.97 -11.47
N ASN A 403 28.24 37.26 -11.80
CA ASN A 403 27.26 38.11 -12.49
C ASN A 403 25.93 38.35 -11.75
N ARG A 404 25.84 37.95 -10.47
CA ARG A 404 24.69 38.23 -9.62
C ARG A 404 24.49 39.74 -9.44
N ILE A 405 23.25 40.20 -9.63
CA ILE A 405 22.88 41.62 -9.52
C ILE A 405 22.64 42.04 -8.05
N ALA A 406 22.06 41.16 -7.24
CA ALA A 406 21.73 41.41 -5.83
C ALA A 406 22.79 40.88 -4.85
N THR A 407 22.76 41.32 -3.59
CA THR A 407 23.68 40.89 -2.53
C THR A 407 23.17 39.71 -1.68
N ALA A 408 21.85 39.51 -1.63
CA ALA A 408 21.17 38.46 -0.87
C ALA A 408 19.83 38.09 -1.56
N GLY A 409 19.13 37.08 -1.05
CA GLY A 409 17.74 36.80 -1.45
C GLY A 409 17.61 35.90 -2.68
N ASN A 410 18.44 34.86 -2.79
CA ASN A 410 18.39 33.92 -3.93
C ASN A 410 17.13 33.07 -4.02
N LEU A 411 16.39 32.98 -2.91
CA LEU A 411 15.30 32.02 -2.74
C LEU A 411 14.03 32.73 -2.28
N ALA A 412 12.89 32.33 -2.85
CA ALA A 412 11.57 32.71 -2.39
C ALA A 412 10.92 31.53 -1.64
N PHE A 413 10.58 31.72 -0.37
CA PHE A 413 9.96 30.67 0.45
C PHE A 413 8.43 30.83 0.46
N PRO A 414 7.67 29.74 0.24
CA PRO A 414 6.20 29.79 0.27
C PRO A 414 5.61 29.77 1.69
N PHE A 415 6.40 29.38 2.70
CA PHE A 415 5.93 29.20 4.08
C PHE A 415 6.81 29.94 5.10
N SER A 416 6.22 30.26 6.25
CA SER A 416 6.89 30.76 7.45
C SER A 416 6.29 30.04 8.67
N PRO A 417 7.06 29.19 9.38
CA PRO A 417 8.47 28.88 9.16
C PRO A 417 8.74 28.17 7.82
N SER A 418 9.94 28.38 7.27
CA SER A 418 10.36 27.77 5.98
C SER A 418 11.00 26.39 6.13
N ASP A 419 11.42 26.03 7.35
CA ASP A 419 11.94 24.70 7.70
C ASP A 419 10.79 23.85 8.25
N ILE A 420 10.61 22.66 7.70
CA ILE A 420 9.53 21.73 8.02
C ILE A 420 10.13 20.47 8.65
N GLN A 421 9.77 20.21 9.90
CA GLN A 421 10.16 18.98 10.60
C GLN A 421 9.22 17.84 10.20
N SER A 422 9.77 16.79 9.58
CA SER A 422 8.98 15.65 9.11
C SER A 422 9.06 14.42 10.03
N GLY A 423 9.94 14.45 11.03
CA GLY A 423 10.09 13.36 12.00
C GLY A 423 10.91 12.17 11.48
N PRO A 424 10.70 10.97 12.05
CA PRO A 424 11.42 9.75 11.67
C PRO A 424 11.29 9.38 10.20
N VAL A 425 12.40 8.93 9.61
CA VAL A 425 12.48 8.42 8.24
C VAL A 425 12.71 6.92 8.29
N TYR A 426 12.02 6.20 7.41
CA TYR A 426 12.13 4.75 7.29
C TYR A 426 12.55 4.37 5.87
N GLU A 427 13.18 3.21 5.75
CA GLU A 427 13.40 2.52 4.49
C GLU A 427 12.93 1.07 4.59
N PHE A 428 12.64 0.43 3.46
CA PHE A 428 12.39 -1.01 3.45
C PHE A 428 13.68 -1.74 3.79
N SER A 429 13.63 -2.56 4.83
CA SER A 429 14.75 -3.39 5.29
C SER A 429 14.62 -4.83 4.81
N ILE A 430 13.39 -5.32 4.62
CA ILE A 430 13.13 -6.69 4.18
C ILE A 430 12.16 -6.64 3.01
N TYR A 431 12.57 -7.26 1.90
CA TYR A 431 11.75 -7.52 0.73
C TYR A 431 12.18 -8.85 0.12
N HIS A 432 11.87 -9.94 0.81
CA HIS A 432 12.41 -11.28 0.56
C HIS A 432 11.29 -12.32 0.49
N LEU A 433 11.57 -13.47 -0.12
CA LEU A 433 10.72 -14.65 0.00
C LEU A 433 11.23 -15.53 1.16
N ILE A 434 10.31 -16.08 1.94
CA ILE A 434 10.57 -17.11 2.93
C ILE A 434 9.80 -18.37 2.57
N GLU A 435 10.44 -19.53 2.62
CA GLU A 435 9.73 -20.81 2.45
C GLU A 435 8.69 -21.01 3.56
N ALA A 436 7.52 -21.55 3.19
CA ALA A 436 6.47 -21.84 4.16
C ALA A 436 6.92 -22.86 5.21
N SER A 437 6.39 -22.69 6.43
CA SER A 437 6.55 -23.62 7.53
C SER A 437 5.32 -23.57 8.44
N ASP A 438 5.17 -24.53 9.35
CA ASP A 438 4.06 -24.53 10.32
C ASP A 438 4.06 -23.26 11.20
N ALA A 439 5.23 -22.66 11.43
CA ALA A 439 5.36 -21.40 12.18
C ALA A 439 4.77 -20.19 11.41
N LEU A 440 4.60 -20.32 10.09
CA LEU A 440 4.03 -19.30 9.20
C LEU A 440 2.61 -19.69 8.74
N ARG A 441 1.88 -20.44 9.58
CA ARG A 441 0.49 -20.79 9.29
C ARG A 441 -0.46 -19.59 9.40
N PHE A 442 -0.12 -18.57 10.20
CA PHE A 442 -0.95 -17.43 10.56
C PHE A 442 -2.30 -17.86 11.17
N ASP A 443 -2.26 -18.27 12.43
CA ASP A 443 -3.47 -18.67 13.13
C ASP A 443 -4.33 -17.48 13.49
N PHE A 444 -5.64 -17.69 13.49
CA PHE A 444 -6.62 -16.65 13.80
C PHE A 444 -7.12 -16.76 15.23
N HIS A 445 -7.54 -15.64 15.79
CA HIS A 445 -8.26 -15.55 17.05
C HIS A 445 -9.72 -15.22 16.76
N LEU A 446 -10.65 -15.99 17.34
CA LEU A 446 -12.08 -15.73 17.22
C LEU A 446 -12.58 -14.97 18.46
N GLU A 447 -13.31 -13.89 18.23
CA GLU A 447 -13.92 -13.06 19.26
C GLU A 447 -15.43 -13.00 19.03
N GLN A 448 -16.20 -13.15 20.11
CA GLN A 448 -17.64 -12.88 20.06
C GLN A 448 -17.86 -11.42 20.41
N VAL A 449 -18.15 -10.60 19.41
CA VAL A 449 -18.39 -9.18 19.56
C VAL A 449 -19.85 -8.95 19.89
N THR A 450 -20.11 -8.15 20.92
CA THR A 450 -21.44 -7.69 21.30
C THR A 450 -21.44 -6.16 21.48
N PRO A 451 -22.61 -5.51 21.57
CA PRO A 451 -22.67 -4.07 21.84
C PRO A 451 -22.04 -3.66 23.18
N GLN A 452 -21.86 -4.60 24.12
CA GLN A 452 -21.23 -4.37 25.42
C GLN A 452 -19.71 -4.64 25.41
N GLY A 453 -19.14 -5.11 24.29
CA GLY A 453 -17.74 -5.48 24.15
C GLY A 453 -17.55 -6.94 23.74
N VAL A 454 -16.31 -7.42 23.87
CA VAL A 454 -15.94 -8.79 23.49
C VAL A 454 -16.27 -9.74 24.63
N GLN A 455 -17.02 -10.79 24.34
CA GLN A 455 -17.28 -11.88 25.26
C GLN A 455 -16.16 -12.92 25.16
N SER A 456 -15.65 -13.32 26.32
CA SER A 456 -14.59 -14.33 26.48
C SER A 456 -15.09 -15.75 26.20
#